data_AF-A0A946SQY8-F1
#
_entry.id   AF-A0A946SQY8-F1
#
_cell.length_a   1.000
_cell.length_b   1.000
_cell.length_c   1.000
_cell.angle_alpha   90.00
_cell.angle_beta   90.00
_cell.angle_gamma   90.00
#
_symmetry.space_group_name_H-M   'P 1'
#
loop_
_entity.id
_entity.type
_entity.pdbx_description
1 polymer ?
#
loop_
_entity_poly.entity_id
_entity_poly.type
_entity_poly.pdbx_seq_one_letter_code
_entity_poly.pdbx_strand_id
1 'polypeptide(L)' 'MLERGRRWVSLGRAAKLLGMHYRTLLRHLEDPDGGGFTVLEHRARNGKRIRYLPMDEIKRAMGETPVASSEGD' A
#
# COMPACT_ATOMS: atom_id res chain seq x y z
N MET A 1 0.86 8.74 -6.14
CA MET A 1 0.82 9.86 -5.18
C MET A 1 2.12 9.82 -4.40
N LEU A 2 2.75 10.96 -4.15
CA LEU A 2 3.92 11.06 -3.27
C LEU A 2 3.46 11.79 -2.00
N GLU A 3 3.65 11.18 -0.83
CA GLU A 3 3.29 11.79 0.44
C GLU A 3 4.31 11.35 1.51
N ARG A 4 4.85 12.32 2.26
CA ARG A 4 5.93 12.12 3.25
C ARG A 4 7.15 11.36 2.69
N GLY A 5 7.53 11.64 1.44
CA GLY A 5 8.65 10.97 0.77
C GLY A 5 8.38 9.54 0.33
N ARG A 6 7.16 9.01 0.53
CA ARG A 6 6.78 7.65 0.11
C ARG A 6 5.91 7.67 -1.14
N ARG A 7 6.04 6.63 -1.97
CA ARG A 7 5.17 6.40 -3.12
C ARG A 7 3.94 5.63 -2.68
N TRP A 8 2.79 6.29 -2.69
CA TRP A 8 1.49 5.71 -2.37
C TRP A 8 0.76 5.25 -3.62
N VAL A 9 0.19 4.06 -3.56
CA VAL A 9 -0.62 3.46 -4.63
C VAL A 9 -2.01 3.12 -4.13
N SER A 10 -3.01 3.26 -5.00
CA SER A 10 -4.39 2.96 -4.65
C SER A 10 -4.54 1.49 -4.30
N LEU A 11 -5.52 1.18 -3.43
CA LEU A 11 -5.77 -0.18 -2.97
C LEU A 11 -5.99 -1.18 -4.12
N GLY A 12 -6.66 -0.76 -5.20
CA GLY A 12 -6.83 -1.59 -6.41
C GLY A 12 -5.51 -1.92 -7.12
N ARG A 13 -4.55 -0.99 -7.14
CA ARG A 13 -3.22 -1.25 -7.70
C ARG A 13 -2.37 -2.09 -6.74
N ALA A 14 -2.47 -1.84 -5.44
CA ALA A 14 -1.79 -2.64 -4.43
C ALA A 14 -2.24 -4.12 -4.49
N ALA A 15 -3.55 -4.37 -4.59
CA ALA A 15 -4.10 -5.72 -4.74
C ALA A 15 -3.53 -6.45 -5.95
N LYS A 16 -3.45 -5.76 -7.10
CA LYS A 16 -2.84 -6.32 -8.33
C LYS A 16 -1.36 -6.67 -8.14
N LEU A 17 -0.60 -5.82 -7.47
CA LEU A 17 0.82 -6.06 -7.21
C LEU A 17 1.01 -7.26 -6.28
N LEU A 18 0.26 -7.30 -5.19
CA LEU A 18 0.27 -8.39 -4.20
C LEU A 18 -0.33 -9.71 -4.73
N GLY A 19 -0.74 -9.77 -6.01
CA GLY A 19 -1.33 -10.98 -6.60
C GLY A 19 -2.64 -11.43 -5.94
N MET A 20 -3.38 -10.52 -5.29
CA MET A 20 -4.58 -10.86 -4.53
C MET A 20 -5.81 -10.07 -4.99
N HIS A 21 -6.98 -10.61 -4.67
CA HIS A 21 -8.24 -9.93 -4.96
C HIS A 21 -8.40 -8.68 -4.10
N TYR A 22 -8.97 -7.62 -4.68
CA TYR A 22 -9.25 -6.36 -3.97
C TYR A 22 -10.03 -6.57 -2.67
N ARG A 23 -11.06 -7.43 -2.68
CA ARG A 23 -11.87 -7.73 -1.49
C ARG A 23 -11.08 -8.46 -0.41
N THR A 24 -10.15 -9.33 -0.80
CA THR A 24 -9.27 -10.04 0.13
C THR A 24 -8.36 -9.03 0.83
N LEU A 25 -7.69 -8.16 0.06
CA LEU A 25 -6.86 -7.10 0.62
C LEU A 25 -7.66 -6.16 1.52
N LEU A 26 -8.86 -5.77 1.10
CA LEU A 26 -9.75 -4.92 1.90
C LEU A 26 -10.06 -5.56 3.26
N ARG A 27 -10.41 -6.86 3.28
CA ARG A 27 -10.71 -7.60 4.50
C ARG A 27 -9.51 -7.67 5.43
N HIS A 28 -8.30 -7.87 4.89
CA HIS A 28 -7.06 -7.86 5.68
C HIS A 28 -6.78 -6.52 6.33
N LEU A 29 -7.08 -5.41 5.66
CA LEU A 29 -6.88 -4.06 6.22
C LEU A 29 -7.97 -3.65 7.22
N GLU A 30 -9.12 -4.30 7.20
CA GLU A 30 -10.22 -4.05 8.15
C GLU A 30 -10.13 -4.93 9.39
N ASP A 31 -9.27 -5.94 9.35
CA ASP A 31 -8.91 -6.78 10.49
C ASP A 31 -7.92 -6.01 11.39
N PRO A 32 -8.27 -5.71 12.66
CA PRO A 32 -7.41 -4.98 13.58
C PRO A 32 -6.06 -5.69 13.85
N ASP A 33 -6.00 -7.00 13.63
CA ASP A 33 -4.79 -7.81 13.79
C ASP A 33 -4.12 -8.16 12.44
N GLY A 34 -4.79 -7.87 11.31
CA GLY A 34 -4.47 -8.47 10.01
C GLY A 34 -3.70 -7.61 9.01
N GLY A 35 -3.54 -6.31 9.27
CA GLY A 35 -2.99 -5.37 8.29
C GLY A 35 -1.68 -4.75 8.75
N GLY A 36 -0.55 -5.45 8.61
CA GLY A 36 0.79 -4.88 8.83
C GLY A 36 1.19 -3.75 7.87
N PHE A 37 0.21 -3.16 7.16
CA PHE A 37 0.38 -2.08 6.21
C PHE A 37 -0.11 -0.76 6.80
N THR A 38 0.66 0.30 6.55
CA THR A 38 0.22 1.67 6.78
C THR A 38 -0.85 2.02 5.74
N VAL A 39 -2.01 2.48 6.20
CA VAL A 39 -3.12 2.88 5.31
C VAL A 39 -3.28 4.40 5.32
N LEU A 40 -3.22 5.01 4.14
CA LEU A 40 -3.60 6.40 3.94
C LEU A 40 -5.02 6.46 3.38
N GLU A 41 -5.91 7.19 4.04
CA GLU A 41 -7.29 7.39 3.60
C GLU A 41 -7.51 8.80 3.07
N HIS A 42 -7.98 8.89 1.83
CA HIS A 42 -8.42 10.14 1.22
C HIS A 42 -9.93 10.11 1.00
N ARG A 43 -10.63 11.17 1.41
CA ARG A 43 -12.06 11.31 1.17
C ARG A 43 -12.26 12.14 -0.11
N ALA A 44 -12.73 11.48 -1.16
CA ALA A 44 -13.05 12.14 -2.41
C ALA A 44 -14.26 13.08 -2.26
N ARG A 45 -14.42 14.04 -3.17
CA ARG A 45 -15.53 15.03 -3.17
C ARG A 45 -16.92 14.40 -3.20
N ASN A 46 -17.06 13.18 -3.71
CA ASN A 46 -18.30 12.41 -3.73
C ASN A 46 -18.53 11.57 -2.46
N GLY A 47 -17.74 11.79 -1.40
CA GLY A 47 -17.83 11.06 -0.14
C GLY A 47 -17.16 9.69 -0.14
N LYS A 48 -16.65 9.22 -1.30
CA LYS A 48 -15.97 7.92 -1.41
C LYS A 48 -14.63 7.95 -0.67
N ARG A 49 -14.41 6.98 0.20
CA ARG A 49 -13.11 6.71 0.83
C ARG A 49 -12.22 5.98 -0.16
N ILE A 50 -11.06 6.56 -0.47
CA ILE A 50 -10.03 5.94 -1.29
C ILE A 50 -8.85 5.64 -0.37
N ARG A 51 -8.49 4.37 -0.28
CA ARG A 51 -7.36 3.89 0.53
C ARG A 51 -6.13 3.70 -0.34
N TYR A 52 -4.98 4.03 0.21
CA TYR A 52 -3.68 3.86 -0.41
C TYR A 52 -2.75 3.10 0.52
N LEU A 53 -1.88 2.30 -0.09
CA LEU A 53 -0.80 1.60 0.59
C LEU A 53 0.55 2.11 0.05
N PRO A 54 1.58 2.17 0.90
CA PRO A 54 2.91 2.60 0.49
C PRO A 54 3.61 1.48 -0.29
N MET A 55 4.25 1.85 -1.40
CA MET A 55 4.87 0.92 -2.34
C MET A 55 6.00 0.10 -1.70
N ASP A 56 6.75 0.69 -0.78
CA ASP A 56 7.83 0.02 -0.06
C ASP A 56 7.33 -1.14 0.81
N GLU A 57 6.20 -0.98 1.49
CA GLU A 57 5.60 -2.07 2.27
C GLU A 57 5.01 -3.15 1.36
N ILE A 58 4.40 -2.77 0.23
CA ILE A 58 3.93 -3.72 -0.79
C ILE A 58 5.12 -4.55 -1.30
N LYS A 59 6.23 -3.91 -1.67
CA LYS A 59 7.46 -4.59 -2.11
C LYS A 59 7.97 -5.55 -1.05
N ARG A 60 8.08 -5.09 0.20
CA ARG A 60 8.49 -5.93 1.33
C ARG A 60 7.59 -7.15 1.50
N ALA A 61 6.26 -6.99 1.37
CA ALA A 61 5.31 -8.10 1.44
C ALA A 61 5.45 -9.09 0.27
N MET A 62 5.89 -8.62 -0.90
CA MET A 62 6.23 -9.49 -2.04
C MET A 62 7.61 -10.15 -1.91
N GLY A 63 8.35 -9.90 -0.82
CA GLY A 63 9.74 -10.36 -0.67
C GLY A 63 10.74 -9.58 -1.50
N GLU A 64 10.34 -8.48 -2.14
CA GLU A 64 11.25 -7.53 -2.75
C GLU A 64 11.87 -6.69 -1.65
N THR A 65 13.10 -7.04 -1.24
CA THR A 65 13.90 -6.20 -0.36
C THR A 65 13.94 -4.80 -0.99
N PRO A 66 13.56 -3.73 -0.28
CA PRO A 66 13.79 -2.39 -0.78
C PRO A 66 15.29 -2.31 -1.02
N VAL A 67 15.69 -2.21 -2.28
CA VAL A 67 17.07 -1.92 -2.64
C VAL A 67 17.32 -0.57 -2.00
N ALA A 68 17.92 -0.58 -0.81
CA ALA A 68 18.53 0.60 -0.26
C ALA A 68 19.51 1.00 -1.35
N SER A 69 19.21 2.10 -2.05
CA SER A 69 20.19 2.71 -2.94
C SER A 69 21.43 2.91 -2.08
N SER A 70 22.39 2.01 -2.24
CA SER A 70 23.73 2.17 -1.74
C SER A 70 24.32 3.19 -2.69
N GLU A 71 24.12 4.46 -2.35
CA GLU A 71 24.99 5.53 -2.83
C GLU A 71 26.34 5.26 -2.15
N GLY A 72 27.27 4.68 -2.91
CA GLY A 72 28.57 4.26 -2.44
C GLY A 72 29.42 3.81 -3.60
N ASP A 73 29.94 4.76 -4.37
CA ASP A 73 31.36 5.16 -4.41
C ASP A 73 31.51 6.36 -5.36
#